data_AF-A0A7X0J0H3-F1
#
_entry.id   AF-A0A7X0J0H3-F1
#
_cell.length_a   1.000
_cell.length_b   1.000
_cell.length_c   1.000
_cell.angle_alpha   90.00
_cell.angle_beta   90.00
_cell.angle_gamma   90.00
#
_symmetry.space_group_name_H-M   'P 1'
#
loop_
_entity.id
_entity.type
_entity.pdbx_description
1 polymer ?
#
loop_
_entity_poly.entity_id
_entity_poly.type
_entity_poly.pdbx_seq_one_letter_code
_entity_poly.pdbx_strand_id
1 'polypeptide(L)'
;MSKHRFWGVVELGWAGFSGEKTYTIPHFAKSDVEIFFGDEFDEEGEELEDAPSSDKLDQYEETFLAFLEHLDTIIIEIKQKTFERYQKIYAHYYEDKSKSGKDPLYINTSEKHFKCVQDINYIRISDDHVLRISIRYEIDTEHGIEIKIQDNKVIDIGGIAET
;
A
#
# COMPACT_ATOMS: atom_id res chain seq x y z
N MET A 1 4.24 -18.93 18.65
CA MET A 1 4.64 -18.72 17.24
C MET A 1 3.92 -19.72 16.38
N SER A 2 3.03 -19.22 15.53
CA SER A 2 2.29 -20.01 14.53
C SER A 2 3.14 -20.12 13.26
N LYS A 3 3.21 -21.29 12.63
CA LYS A 3 3.91 -21.47 11.36
C LYS A 3 2.90 -21.74 10.25
N HIS A 4 2.82 -20.84 9.29
CA HIS A 4 1.97 -20.97 8.11
C HIS A 4 2.77 -21.49 6.91
N ARG A 5 2.13 -22.28 6.03
CA ARG A 5 2.79 -22.84 4.83
C ARG A 5 3.27 -21.73 3.88
N PHE A 6 2.45 -20.70 3.70
CA PHE A 6 2.74 -19.59 2.81
C PHE A 6 3.54 -18.49 3.50
N TRP A 7 3.14 -18.07 4.71
CA TRP A 7 3.74 -16.92 5.40
C TRP A 7 5.03 -17.21 6.17
N GLY A 8 5.33 -18.49 6.46
CA GLY A 8 6.43 -18.84 7.35
C GLY A 8 6.03 -18.69 8.82
N VAL A 9 6.98 -18.34 9.69
CA VAL A 9 6.67 -18.03 11.09
C VAL A 9 5.92 -16.69 11.14
N VAL A 10 4.83 -16.64 11.91
CA VAL A 10 4.06 -15.41 12.16
C VAL A 10 4.44 -14.84 13.52
N GLU A 11 4.85 -13.58 13.54
CA GLU A 11 5.39 -12.88 14.71
C GLU A 11 4.84 -11.46 14.80
N LEU A 12 4.82 -10.92 16.02
CA LEU A 12 4.43 -9.53 16.28
C LEU A 12 5.63 -8.61 16.01
N GLY A 13 5.47 -7.70 15.05
CA GLY A 13 6.48 -6.71 14.66
C GLY A 13 6.10 -5.28 15.07
N TRP A 14 6.75 -4.32 14.43
CA TRP A 14 6.61 -2.88 14.72
C TRP A 14 5.27 -2.26 14.25
N ALA A 15 4.54 -2.96 13.38
CA ALA A 15 3.22 -2.54 12.86
C ALA A 15 2.20 -3.69 12.92
N GLY A 16 2.28 -4.52 13.95
CA GLY A 16 1.40 -5.69 14.12
C GLY A 16 2.00 -6.99 13.59
N PHE A 17 1.15 -7.98 13.37
CA PHE A 17 1.58 -9.31 12.96
C PHE A 17 2.03 -9.36 11.50
N SER A 18 3.19 -9.96 11.24
CA SER A 18 3.69 -10.21 9.89
C SER A 18 4.27 -11.62 9.77
N GLY A 19 4.44 -12.07 8.53
CA GLY A 19 5.11 -13.33 8.21
C GLY A 19 6.61 -13.13 8.05
N GLU A 20 7.39 -14.17 8.36
CA GLU A 20 8.84 -14.23 8.15
C GLU A 20 9.27 -13.90 6.71
N LYS A 21 8.41 -14.22 5.72
CA LYS A 21 8.74 -14.04 4.31
C LYS A 21 8.42 -12.63 3.82
N THR A 22 9.33 -12.10 2.99
CA THR A 22 9.12 -10.88 2.21
C THR A 22 8.91 -11.21 0.73
N TYR A 23 8.32 -10.26 -0.01
CA TYR A 23 7.91 -10.47 -1.40
C TYR A 23 8.39 -9.35 -2.31
N THR A 24 8.74 -9.71 -3.54
CA THR A 24 8.92 -8.74 -4.62
C THR A 24 7.58 -8.54 -5.31
N ILE A 25 7.10 -7.29 -5.33
CA ILE A 25 5.86 -6.92 -6.02
C ILE A 25 6.23 -6.29 -7.37
N PRO A 26 5.85 -6.90 -8.51
CA PRO A 26 6.11 -6.32 -9.82
C PRO A 26 5.61 -4.88 -9.93
N HIS A 27 6.29 -4.08 -10.76
CA HIS A 27 6.05 -2.64 -10.99
C HIS A 27 6.47 -1.69 -9.85
N PHE A 28 6.76 -2.20 -8.66
CA PHE A 28 7.31 -1.44 -7.54
C PHE A 28 8.84 -1.63 -7.44
N ALA A 29 9.51 -0.68 -6.79
CA ALA A 29 10.97 -0.63 -6.75
C ALA A 29 11.58 -1.59 -5.70
N LYS A 30 10.84 -1.85 -4.62
CA LYS A 30 11.31 -2.65 -3.48
C LYS A 30 11.13 -4.16 -3.73
N SER A 31 12.17 -4.94 -3.42
CA SER A 31 12.18 -6.40 -3.62
C SER A 31 11.83 -7.22 -2.38
N ASP A 32 11.79 -6.59 -1.21
CA ASP A 32 11.59 -7.18 0.12
C ASP A 32 10.42 -6.51 0.84
N VAL A 33 9.24 -6.55 0.23
CA VAL A 33 8.01 -6.01 0.81
C VAL A 33 7.52 -6.93 1.92
N GLU A 34 7.37 -6.36 3.12
CA GLU A 34 6.75 -7.01 4.28
C GLU A 34 5.22 -6.96 4.16
N ILE A 35 4.56 -8.06 4.55
CA ILE A 35 3.10 -8.20 4.54
C ILE A 35 2.61 -8.30 5.99
N PHE A 36 1.81 -7.32 6.41
CA PHE A 36 1.15 -7.29 7.70
C PHE A 36 -0.26 -7.90 7.63
N PHE A 37 -0.70 -8.51 8.72
CA PHE A 37 -1.94 -9.27 8.83
C PHE A 37 -2.89 -8.62 9.83
N GLY A 38 -4.13 -8.39 9.40
CA GLY A 38 -5.16 -7.71 10.18
C GLY A 38 -4.90 -6.21 10.30
N ASP A 39 -5.83 -5.54 10.98
CA ASP A 39 -5.65 -4.15 11.41
C ASP A 39 -4.70 -4.09 12.61
N GLU A 40 -4.16 -2.91 12.90
CA GLU A 40 -3.24 -2.71 14.03
C GLU A 40 -3.98 -2.58 15.37
N PHE A 41 -5.20 -2.04 15.31
CA PHE A 41 -6.04 -1.77 16.46
C PHE A 41 -7.41 -2.43 16.30
N ASP A 42 -8.04 -2.76 17.41
CA ASP A 42 -9.44 -3.21 17.44
C ASP A 42 -10.43 -2.04 17.33
N GLU A 43 -11.73 -2.34 17.44
CA GLU A 43 -12.81 -1.34 17.37
C GLU A 43 -12.77 -0.31 18.51
N GLU A 44 -12.10 -0.63 19.62
CA GLU A 44 -11.92 0.26 20.77
C GLU A 44 -10.62 1.10 20.66
N GLY A 45 -9.78 0.82 19.65
CA GLY A 45 -8.51 1.49 19.41
C GLY A 45 -7.35 0.88 20.20
N GLU A 46 -7.52 -0.31 20.76
CA GLU A 46 -6.48 -1.04 21.49
C GLU A 46 -5.67 -1.91 20.51
N GLU A 47 -4.36 -2.05 20.74
CA GLU A 47 -3.49 -2.86 19.88
C GLU A 47 -3.92 -4.33 19.91
N LEU A 48 -3.95 -4.97 18.72
CA LEU A 48 -4.23 -6.41 18.66
C LEU A 48 -3.06 -7.22 19.24
N GLU A 49 -3.28 -7.84 20.40
CA GLU A 49 -2.28 -8.69 21.06
C GLU A 49 -2.29 -10.14 20.57
N ASP A 50 -3.41 -10.60 19.99
CA ASP A 50 -3.60 -11.98 19.55
C ASP A 50 -3.25 -12.18 18.08
N ALA A 51 -2.40 -13.17 17.81
CA ALA A 51 -2.04 -13.53 16.45
C ALA A 51 -3.26 -14.02 15.65
N PRO A 52 -3.34 -13.74 14.34
CA PRO A 52 -4.39 -14.29 13.48
C PRO A 52 -4.44 -15.82 13.54
N SER A 53 -5.66 -16.36 13.53
CA SER A 53 -5.88 -17.82 13.46
C SER A 53 -5.37 -18.40 12.14
N SER A 54 -5.19 -19.72 12.08
CA SER A 54 -4.81 -20.40 10.82
C SER A 54 -5.79 -20.08 9.69
N ASP A 55 -7.10 -20.11 9.97
CA ASP A 55 -8.13 -19.84 8.97
C ASP A 55 -8.05 -18.41 8.43
N LYS A 56 -7.72 -17.43 9.29
CA LYS A 56 -7.48 -16.04 8.85
C LYS A 56 -6.22 -15.94 7.99
N LEU A 57 -5.15 -16.64 8.35
CA LEU A 57 -3.90 -16.66 7.57
C LEU A 57 -4.09 -17.28 6.18
N ASP A 58 -4.94 -18.31 6.06
CA ASP A 58 -5.34 -18.89 4.77
C ASP A 58 -6.15 -17.87 3.94
N GLN A 59 -7.10 -17.13 4.55
CA GLN A 59 -7.85 -16.07 3.85
C GLN A 59 -6.97 -14.91 3.38
N TYR A 60 -5.98 -14.51 4.18
CA TYR A 60 -5.01 -13.51 3.78
C TYR A 60 -4.12 -14.02 2.63
N GLU A 61 -3.75 -15.32 2.63
CA GLU A 61 -3.03 -15.94 1.51
C GLU A 61 -3.85 -15.85 0.22
N GLU A 62 -5.13 -16.21 0.28
CA GLU A 62 -6.03 -16.14 -0.88
C GLU A 62 -6.15 -14.69 -1.40
N THR A 63 -6.34 -13.72 -0.51
CA THR A 63 -6.40 -12.29 -0.86
C THR A 63 -5.13 -11.82 -1.55
N PHE A 64 -3.96 -12.17 -1.02
CA PHE A 64 -2.68 -11.78 -1.59
C PHE A 64 -2.41 -12.42 -2.95
N LEU A 65 -2.72 -13.71 -3.09
CA LEU A 65 -2.54 -14.42 -4.36
C LEU A 65 -3.47 -13.86 -5.45
N ALA A 66 -4.72 -13.54 -5.10
CA ALA A 66 -5.65 -12.90 -6.02
C ALA A 66 -5.17 -11.50 -6.45
N PHE A 67 -4.62 -10.73 -5.52
CA PHE A 67 -3.98 -9.44 -5.81
C PHE A 67 -2.83 -9.59 -6.81
N LEU A 68 -1.94 -10.57 -6.60
CA LEU A 68 -0.82 -10.83 -7.52
C LEU A 68 -1.30 -11.27 -8.91
N GLU A 69 -2.36 -12.07 -8.99
CA GLU A 69 -2.96 -12.51 -10.25
C GLU A 69 -3.54 -11.33 -11.05
N HIS A 70 -4.13 -10.34 -10.38
CA HIS A 70 -4.77 -9.18 -11.00
C HIS A 70 -3.86 -7.93 -11.08
N LEU A 71 -2.60 -8.07 -10.67
CA LEU A 71 -1.69 -6.95 -10.43
C LEU A 71 -1.58 -6.00 -11.62
N ASP A 72 -1.44 -6.51 -12.84
CA ASP A 72 -1.29 -5.65 -14.03
C ASP A 72 -2.51 -4.73 -14.24
N THR A 73 -3.71 -5.21 -13.97
CA THR A 73 -4.95 -4.41 -14.08
C THR A 73 -5.02 -3.39 -12.94
N ILE A 74 -4.70 -3.82 -11.72
CA ILE A 74 -4.66 -2.94 -10.54
C ILE A 74 -3.65 -1.81 -10.74
N ILE A 75 -2.47 -2.10 -11.31
CA ILE A 75 -1.43 -1.10 -11.57
C ILE A 75 -1.91 -0.02 -12.56
N ILE A 76 -2.74 -0.36 -13.54
CA ILE A 76 -3.35 0.63 -14.44
C ILE A 76 -4.25 1.58 -13.64
N GLU A 77 -5.09 1.05 -12.74
CA GLU A 77 -5.94 1.88 -11.88
C GLU A 77 -5.14 2.74 -10.91
N ILE A 78 -4.10 2.18 -10.29
CA ILE A 78 -3.20 2.92 -9.38
C ILE A 78 -2.56 4.10 -10.11
N LYS A 79 -1.99 3.87 -11.30
CA LYS A 79 -1.35 4.93 -12.11
C LYS A 79 -2.31 6.08 -12.40
N GLN A 80 -3.54 5.76 -12.77
CA GLN A 80 -4.53 6.76 -13.12
C GLN A 80 -5.02 7.53 -11.88
N LYS A 81 -5.48 6.82 -10.85
CA LYS A 81 -6.08 7.44 -9.65
C LYS A 81 -5.07 8.22 -8.80
N THR A 82 -3.83 7.73 -8.67
CA THR A 82 -2.78 8.48 -7.96
C THR A 82 -2.37 9.74 -8.71
N PHE A 83 -2.36 9.71 -10.05
CA PHE A 83 -2.10 10.89 -10.85
C PHE A 83 -3.24 11.92 -10.76
N GLU A 84 -4.50 11.49 -10.75
CA GLU A 84 -5.65 12.36 -10.52
C GLU A 84 -5.57 13.05 -9.14
N ARG A 85 -5.20 12.29 -8.10
CA ARG A 85 -4.93 12.87 -6.76
C ARG A 85 -3.82 13.90 -6.83
N TYR A 86 -2.72 13.60 -7.54
CA TYR A 86 -1.63 14.54 -7.74
C TYR A 86 -2.07 15.84 -8.41
N GLN A 87 -2.83 15.75 -9.49
CA GLN A 87 -3.35 16.91 -10.20
C GLN A 87 -4.25 17.78 -9.31
N LYS A 88 -5.09 17.14 -8.49
CA LYS A 88 -6.01 17.83 -7.59
C LYS A 88 -5.30 18.53 -6.44
N ILE A 89 -4.33 17.87 -5.80
CA ILE A 89 -3.76 18.31 -4.52
C ILE A 89 -2.44 19.05 -4.70
N TYR A 90 -1.56 18.60 -5.60
CA TYR A 90 -0.16 19.02 -5.61
C TYR A 90 0.22 19.80 -6.87
N ALA A 91 -0.31 19.45 -8.05
CA ALA A 91 0.15 20.03 -9.31
C ALA A 91 0.06 21.56 -9.36
N HIS A 92 -0.99 22.14 -8.79
CA HIS A 92 -1.18 23.60 -8.78
C HIS A 92 -0.07 24.35 -8.02
N TYR A 93 0.66 23.67 -7.13
CA TYR A 93 1.79 24.21 -6.37
C TYR A 93 3.12 23.86 -7.06
N TYR A 94 3.35 22.58 -7.37
CA TYR A 94 4.64 22.11 -7.89
C TYR A 94 4.87 22.39 -9.37
N GLU A 95 3.82 22.56 -10.18
CA GLU A 95 3.95 22.87 -11.61
C GLU A 95 3.92 24.38 -11.90
N ASP A 96 3.80 25.21 -10.85
CA ASP A 96 3.83 26.66 -10.94
C ASP A 96 5.05 27.22 -10.18
N LYS A 97 6.03 27.70 -10.95
CA LYS A 97 7.27 28.29 -10.42
C LYS A 97 7.02 29.47 -9.48
N SER A 98 5.94 30.23 -9.69
CA SER A 98 5.62 31.37 -8.84
C SER A 98 5.15 30.95 -7.44
N LYS A 99 4.65 29.72 -7.28
CA LYS A 99 4.20 29.18 -5.99
C LYS A 99 5.27 28.34 -5.30
N SER A 100 5.93 27.44 -6.03
CA SER A 100 6.94 26.56 -5.45
C SER A 100 8.31 27.23 -5.25
N GLY A 101 8.59 28.32 -5.97
CA GLY A 101 9.92 28.93 -6.05
C GLY A 101 10.96 28.05 -6.77
N LYS A 102 10.55 26.93 -7.35
CA LYS A 102 11.38 25.96 -8.08
C LYS A 102 10.88 25.80 -9.51
N ASP A 103 11.70 25.21 -10.38
CA ASP A 103 11.22 24.86 -11.71
C ASP A 103 10.12 23.78 -11.61
N PRO A 104 9.12 23.80 -12.52
CA PRO A 104 8.06 22.80 -12.56
C PRO A 104 8.61 21.38 -12.60
N LEU A 105 7.92 20.43 -11.97
CA LEU A 105 8.33 19.02 -12.01
C LEU A 105 8.06 18.36 -13.38
N TYR A 106 7.22 18.98 -14.21
CA TYR A 106 6.80 18.49 -15.52
C TYR A 106 6.14 17.10 -15.48
N ILE A 107 5.42 16.82 -14.39
CA ILE A 107 4.65 15.60 -14.19
C ILE A 107 3.29 15.79 -14.88
N ASN A 108 3.27 15.50 -16.18
CA ASN A 108 2.11 15.71 -17.04
C ASN A 108 1.46 14.42 -17.57
N THR A 109 1.92 13.25 -17.11
CA THR A 109 1.29 11.96 -17.40
C THR A 109 1.31 11.05 -16.17
N SER A 110 0.41 10.07 -16.16
CA SER A 110 0.34 9.01 -15.15
C SER A 110 1.65 8.22 -15.05
N GLU A 111 2.33 7.95 -16.15
CA GLU A 111 3.58 7.18 -16.16
C GLU A 111 4.74 7.95 -15.53
N LYS A 112 4.79 9.26 -15.74
CA LYS A 112 5.78 10.11 -15.07
C LYS A 112 5.51 10.19 -13.58
N HIS A 113 4.25 10.40 -13.21
CA HIS A 113 3.82 10.47 -11.83
C HIS A 113 4.08 9.18 -11.08
N PHE A 114 3.78 8.03 -11.69
CA PHE A 114 3.91 6.72 -11.05
C PHE A 114 5.32 6.42 -10.56
N LYS A 115 6.37 7.00 -11.17
CA LYS A 115 7.75 6.87 -10.70
C LYS A 115 7.92 7.34 -9.25
N CYS A 116 7.14 8.34 -8.83
CA CYS A 116 7.15 8.87 -7.47
C CYS A 116 6.38 7.99 -6.47
N VAL A 117 5.72 6.92 -6.94
CA VAL A 117 4.77 6.07 -6.19
C VAL A 117 5.24 4.61 -6.15
N GLN A 118 6.50 4.32 -6.51
CA GLN A 118 7.02 2.94 -6.61
C GLN A 118 7.65 2.43 -5.31
N ASP A 119 7.88 3.28 -4.32
CA ASP A 119 8.57 2.92 -3.07
C ASP A 119 7.57 2.44 -2.00
N ILE A 120 7.27 1.14 -2.02
CA ILE A 120 6.41 0.52 -1.01
C ILE A 120 7.12 0.49 0.34
N ASN A 121 6.46 1.01 1.37
CA ASN A 121 6.86 0.76 2.76
C ASN A 121 6.57 -0.69 3.12
N TYR A 122 5.29 -1.07 3.06
CA TYR A 122 4.74 -2.39 3.36
C TYR A 122 3.36 -2.55 2.71
N ILE A 123 2.83 -3.77 2.74
CA ILE A 123 1.44 -4.08 2.41
C ILE A 123 0.75 -4.61 3.66
N ARG A 124 -0.51 -4.23 3.89
CA ARG A 124 -1.35 -4.80 4.95
C ARG A 124 -2.56 -5.49 4.32
N ILE A 125 -2.89 -6.68 4.81
CA ILE A 125 -4.09 -7.42 4.43
C ILE A 125 -4.99 -7.52 5.65
N SER A 126 -6.22 -7.05 5.51
CA SER A 126 -7.25 -7.10 6.55
C SER A 126 -8.38 -8.04 6.11
N ASP A 127 -9.40 -8.16 6.95
CA ASP A 127 -10.61 -8.94 6.63
C ASP A 127 -11.32 -8.41 5.36
N ASP A 128 -12.30 -9.16 4.85
CA ASP A 128 -13.13 -8.80 3.68
C ASP A 128 -12.35 -8.51 2.38
N HIS A 129 -11.27 -9.28 2.16
CA HIS A 129 -10.38 -9.18 0.99
C HIS A 129 -9.78 -7.78 0.78
N VAL A 130 -9.56 -7.05 1.87
CA VAL A 130 -8.98 -5.71 1.84
C VAL A 130 -7.45 -5.81 1.88
N LEU A 131 -6.80 -5.10 0.96
CA LEU A 131 -5.36 -4.93 0.90
C LEU A 131 -5.02 -3.44 0.83
N ARG A 132 -4.13 -2.97 1.70
CA ARG A 132 -3.61 -1.59 1.70
C ARG A 132 -2.13 -1.59 1.33
N ILE A 133 -1.75 -0.75 0.37
CA ILE A 133 -0.35 -0.54 -0.01
C ILE A 133 0.08 0.81 0.57
N SER A 134 1.00 0.78 1.55
CA SER A 134 1.61 1.99 2.10
C SER A 134 2.84 2.36 1.26
N ILE A 135 2.89 3.60 0.79
CA ILE A 135 3.90 4.08 -0.17
C ILE A 135 4.58 5.33 0.37
N ARG A 136 5.91 5.31 0.37
CA ARG A 136 6.70 6.52 0.57
C ARG A 136 6.63 7.36 -0.69
N TYR A 137 5.86 8.44 -0.62
CA TYR A 137 5.58 9.26 -1.77
C TYR A 137 6.62 10.37 -1.94
N GLU A 138 7.28 10.45 -3.10
CA GLU A 138 8.38 11.40 -3.31
C GLU A 138 7.93 12.88 -3.31
N ILE A 139 6.66 13.15 -3.63
CA ILE A 139 6.12 14.51 -3.69
C ILE A 139 5.70 15.02 -2.30
N ASP A 140 5.14 14.13 -1.48
CA ASP A 140 4.68 14.40 -0.11
C ASP A 140 5.26 13.32 0.82
N THR A 141 6.49 13.58 1.26
CA THR A 141 7.23 12.65 2.10
C THR A 141 6.73 12.63 3.56
N GLU A 142 5.88 13.58 3.94
CA GLU A 142 5.33 13.67 5.29
C GLU A 142 4.12 12.74 5.45
N HIS A 143 3.21 12.74 4.47
CA HIS A 143 1.95 11.98 4.57
C HIS A 143 1.95 10.68 3.76
N GLY A 144 2.86 10.53 2.79
CA GLY A 144 2.92 9.37 1.91
C GLY A 144 1.66 9.19 1.05
N ILE A 145 1.48 7.98 0.52
CA ILE A 145 0.24 7.55 -0.13
C ILE A 145 -0.15 6.19 0.44
N GLU A 146 -1.44 6.00 0.69
CA GLU A 146 -2.03 4.70 0.92
C GLU A 146 -3.06 4.39 -0.16
N ILE A 147 -2.95 3.18 -0.71
CA ILE A 147 -3.86 2.69 -1.76
C ILE A 147 -4.65 1.55 -1.15
N LYS A 148 -5.97 1.72 -1.06
CA LYS A 148 -6.89 0.70 -0.59
C LYS A 148 -7.48 -0.07 -1.76
N ILE A 149 -7.28 -1.38 -1.73
CA ILE A 149 -7.78 -2.34 -2.70
C ILE A 149 -8.75 -3.27 -1.98
N GLN A 150 -9.92 -3.48 -2.58
CA GLN A 150 -10.87 -4.48 -2.11
C GLN A 150 -11.39 -5.26 -3.32
N ASP A 151 -11.43 -6.59 -3.19
CA ASP A 151 -11.81 -7.50 -4.29
C ASP A 151 -11.07 -7.17 -5.60
N ASN A 152 -9.75 -6.92 -5.49
CA ASN A 152 -8.85 -6.60 -6.60
C ASN A 152 -9.19 -5.29 -7.36
N LYS A 153 -9.89 -4.34 -6.73
CA LYS A 153 -10.19 -3.02 -7.30
C LYS A 153 -9.71 -1.90 -6.38
N VAL A 154 -9.20 -0.81 -6.95
CA VAL A 154 -8.76 0.35 -6.17
C VAL A 154 -9.99 1.16 -5.73
N ILE A 155 -10.34 1.04 -4.46
CA ILE A 155 -11.52 1.69 -3.89
C ILE A 155 -11.23 3.08 -3.33
N ASP A 156 -10.03 3.30 -2.79
CA ASP A 156 -9.65 4.62 -2.24
C ASP A 156 -8.15 4.89 -2.31
N ILE A 157 -7.76 6.17 -2.32
CA ILE A 157 -6.38 6.66 -2.29
C ILE A 157 -6.27 7.91 -1.40
N GLY A 158 -5.54 7.75 -0.29
CA GLY A 158 -5.36 8.75 0.75
C GLY A 158 -3.89 8.99 1.10
N GLY A 159 -3.65 9.82 2.11
CA GLY A 159 -2.42 9.72 2.91
C GLY A 159 -2.42 8.42 3.71
N ILE A 160 -1.28 8.07 4.31
CA ILE A 160 -1.16 6.87 5.15
C ILE A 160 -2.14 6.95 6.32
N ALA A 161 -2.90 5.86 6.55
CA ALA A 161 -3.96 5.75 7.55
C ALA A 161 -5.20 6.64 7.31
N GLU A 162 -5.39 7.19 6.11
CA GLU A 162 -6.60 7.95 5.75
C GLU A 162 -7.67 7.11 5.02
N THR A 163 -7.46 5.79 4.78
CA THR A 163 -8.29 4.95 3.88
C THR A 163 -8.97 3.71 4.47
#